data_AF-A0A1V3L3K3-F1
#
_entry.id   AF-A0A1V3L3K3-F1
#
_cell.length_a   1.000
_cell.length_b   1.000
_cell.length_c   1.000
_cell.angle_alpha   90.00
_cell.angle_beta   90.00
_cell.angle_gamma   90.00
#
_symmetry.space_group_name_H-M   'P 1'
#
loop_
_entity.id
_entity.type
_entity.pdbx_description
1 polymer ?
#
loop_
_entity_poly.entity_id
_entity_poly.type
_entity_poly.pdbx_seq_one_letter_code
_entity_poly.pdbx_strand_id
1 'polypeptide(L)'
;MSEQSSKSALPLLSILTICVVLAVDLFIFALKPQTQGISHLGLAVLVAQLLSLLVFYKGEICPGQRGRLVKVNLAFALYWIVWMVVSILPTYHHTLTNIMSLCGLSVVYFIWKQPKEEKLRNSFLLMATLVGGLGVLGYVISLSQLPWSAFVEYNPIAPILAGVILAHLSLVMAKSRLQGFIALLPLVMIMLLILNALVIFIFLVLNGLESAVNSESIFAYAIYFICHLVMAAVLATHSIQKWTFSVNMLFILLFIASCLPLWMVFV
;
A
#
# COMPACT_ATOMS: atom_id res chain seq x y z
N MET A 1 -0.19 11.84 34.47
CA MET A 1 1.04 11.93 33.65
C MET A 1 0.92 11.14 32.33
N SER A 2 -0.11 11.35 31.49
CA SER A 2 -0.42 10.42 30.38
C SER A 2 -0.73 11.03 29.01
N GLU A 3 -0.85 12.35 28.84
CA GLU A 3 -1.12 12.93 27.50
C GLU A 3 0.14 13.23 26.68
N GLN A 4 1.28 13.46 27.32
CA GLN A 4 2.49 13.96 26.66
C GLN A 4 3.26 12.87 25.89
N SER A 5 3.24 11.62 26.35
CA SER A 5 3.92 10.50 25.65
C SER A 5 3.21 10.07 24.36
N SER A 6 1.89 10.31 24.25
CA SER A 6 1.12 9.91 23.06
C SER A 6 1.33 10.84 21.85
N LYS A 7 1.75 12.10 22.07
CA LYS A 7 1.99 13.08 21.00
C LYS A 7 3.32 12.87 20.29
N SER A 8 4.34 12.33 20.97
CA SER A 8 5.67 12.06 20.38
C SER A 8 5.75 10.73 19.63
N ALA A 9 4.92 9.74 20.00
CA ALA A 9 4.98 8.41 19.39
C ALA A 9 4.36 8.32 17.98
N LEU A 10 3.37 9.16 17.66
CA LEU A 10 2.66 9.13 16.36
C LEU A 10 3.58 9.31 15.13
N PRO A 11 4.44 10.35 15.05
CA PRO A 11 5.32 10.52 13.89
C PRO A 11 6.31 9.36 13.76
N LEU A 12 6.88 8.88 14.88
CA LEU A 12 7.80 7.76 14.90
C LEU A 12 7.15 6.48 14.34
N LEU A 13 5.94 6.16 14.81
CA LEU A 13 5.19 4.98 14.36
C LEU A 13 4.78 5.08 12.88
N SER A 14 4.43 6.28 12.41
CA SER A 14 4.11 6.53 11.00
C SER A 14 5.33 6.32 10.12
N ILE A 15 6.50 6.86 10.52
CA ILE A 15 7.77 6.65 9.82
C ILE A 15 8.13 5.16 9.82
N LEU A 16 8.05 4.47 10.96
CA LEU A 16 8.33 3.04 11.07
C LEU A 16 7.47 2.21 10.10
N THR A 17 6.18 2.54 10.01
CA THR A 17 5.24 1.87 9.09
C THR A 17 5.71 1.99 7.64
N ILE A 18 6.13 3.19 7.22
CA ILE A 18 6.62 3.41 5.86
C ILE A 18 7.98 2.79 5.63
N CYS A 19 8.86 2.81 6.62
CA CYS A 19 10.17 2.15 6.54
C CYS A 19 10.04 0.65 6.31
N VAL A 20 9.05 -0.03 6.91
CA VAL A 20 8.81 -1.46 6.66
C VAL A 20 8.38 -1.71 5.21
N VAL A 21 7.39 -0.95 4.71
CA VAL A 21 6.94 -1.08 3.31
C VAL A 21 8.10 -0.80 2.35
N LEU A 22 8.86 0.26 2.61
CA LEU A 22 10.02 0.64 1.81
C LEU A 22 11.14 -0.42 1.86
N ALA A 23 11.43 -0.98 3.04
CA ALA A 23 12.47 -1.98 3.20
C ALA A 23 12.15 -3.26 2.42
N VAL A 24 10.89 -3.71 2.44
CA VAL A 24 10.46 -4.88 1.65
C VAL A 24 10.57 -4.58 0.16
N ASP A 25 10.12 -3.41 -0.29
CA ASP A 25 10.17 -3.02 -1.70
C ASP A 25 11.61 -2.90 -2.23
N LEU A 26 12.51 -2.28 -1.45
CA LEU A 26 13.92 -2.18 -1.78
C LEU A 26 14.62 -3.54 -1.74
N PHE A 27 14.20 -4.44 -0.84
CA PHE A 27 14.71 -5.80 -0.79
C PHE A 27 14.33 -6.58 -2.05
N ILE A 28 13.07 -6.47 -2.50
CA ILE A 28 12.61 -7.04 -3.78
C ILE A 28 13.45 -6.49 -4.93
N PHE A 29 13.62 -5.16 -4.98
CA PHE A 29 14.43 -4.51 -6.01
C PHE A 29 15.88 -5.01 -6.02
N ALA A 30 16.49 -5.23 -4.85
CA ALA A 30 17.86 -5.73 -4.74
C ALA A 30 18.05 -7.19 -5.20
N LEU A 31 16.99 -8.01 -5.15
CA LEU A 31 17.03 -9.42 -5.59
C LEU A 31 17.01 -9.56 -7.12
N LYS A 32 16.59 -8.53 -7.87
CA LYS A 32 16.39 -8.62 -9.33
C LYS A 32 17.57 -8.04 -10.12
N PRO A 33 18.00 -8.70 -11.22
CA PRO A 33 18.98 -8.14 -12.14
C PRO A 33 18.37 -7.02 -13.00
N GLN A 34 18.66 -5.77 -12.62
CA GLN A 34 18.67 -4.45 -13.30
C GLN A 34 17.63 -4.06 -14.38
N THR A 35 16.76 -4.93 -14.87
CA THR A 35 15.99 -4.68 -16.11
C THR A 35 14.59 -4.10 -15.87
N GLN A 36 14.05 -4.13 -14.65
CA GLN A 36 12.69 -3.68 -14.35
C GLN A 36 12.61 -2.92 -13.02
N GLY A 37 12.93 -1.62 -13.02
CA GLY A 37 12.82 -0.75 -11.83
C GLY A 37 11.43 -0.17 -11.62
N ILE A 38 10.42 -1.03 -11.68
CA ILE A 38 9.07 -0.71 -11.23
C ILE A 38 8.99 -1.09 -9.75
N SER A 39 8.57 -0.14 -8.92
CA SER A 39 8.30 -0.40 -7.51
C SER A 39 7.08 -1.33 -7.36
N HIS A 40 7.23 -2.45 -6.67
CA HIS A 40 6.16 -3.43 -6.47
C HIS A 40 5.09 -2.90 -5.51
N LEU A 41 5.50 -2.16 -4.48
CA LEU A 41 4.60 -1.62 -3.45
C LEU A 41 4.16 -0.17 -3.72
N GLY A 42 4.55 0.44 -4.85
CA GLY A 42 4.22 1.83 -5.17
C GLY A 42 2.71 2.05 -5.27
N LEU A 43 2.01 1.09 -5.88
CA LEU A 43 0.55 1.11 -5.93
C LEU A 43 -0.08 1.02 -4.53
N ALA A 44 0.54 0.32 -3.58
CA ALA A 44 0.03 0.24 -2.21
C ALA A 44 0.02 1.60 -1.52
N VAL A 45 1.11 2.37 -1.66
CA VAL A 45 1.22 3.71 -1.08
C VAL A 45 0.23 4.67 -1.75
N LEU A 46 0.07 4.61 -3.09
CA LEU A 46 -0.93 5.41 -3.80
C LEU A 46 -2.35 5.09 -3.36
N VAL A 47 -2.72 3.82 -3.26
CA VAL A 47 -4.04 3.38 -2.78
C VAL A 47 -4.29 3.91 -1.36
N ALA A 48 -3.29 3.82 -0.48
CA ALA A 48 -3.41 4.34 0.88
C ALA A 48 -3.62 5.86 0.93
N GLN A 49 -2.92 6.61 0.08
CA GLN A 49 -3.09 8.05 -0.08
C GLN A 49 -4.46 8.41 -0.67
N LEU A 50 -4.94 7.69 -1.68
CA LEU A 50 -6.26 7.91 -2.30
C LEU A 50 -7.41 7.63 -1.31
N LEU A 51 -7.31 6.56 -0.51
CA LEU A 51 -8.27 6.29 0.56
C LEU A 51 -8.21 7.38 1.64
N SER A 52 -7.01 7.86 1.99
CA SER A 52 -6.86 9.00 2.89
C SER A 52 -7.50 10.28 2.33
N LEU A 53 -7.36 10.55 1.03
CA LEU A 53 -8.00 11.67 0.34
C LEU A 53 -9.52 11.57 0.37
N LEU A 54 -10.09 10.38 0.13
CA LEU A 54 -11.52 10.14 0.25
C LEU A 54 -12.01 10.52 1.66
N VAL A 55 -11.26 10.13 2.69
CA VAL A 55 -11.55 10.50 4.07
C VAL A 55 -11.41 12.01 4.29
N PHE A 56 -10.40 12.69 3.74
CA PHE A 56 -10.29 14.15 3.84
C PHE A 56 -11.40 14.94 3.12
N TYR A 57 -11.93 14.39 2.02
CA TYR A 57 -12.92 15.03 1.17
C TYR A 57 -14.36 14.82 1.67
N LYS A 58 -14.69 13.59 2.12
CA LYS A 58 -16.06 13.22 2.55
C LYS A 58 -16.18 12.90 4.04
N GLY A 59 -15.07 12.69 4.75
CA GLY A 59 -15.10 12.32 6.15
C GLY A 59 -15.48 13.48 7.05
N GLU A 60 -16.45 13.26 7.93
CA GLU A 60 -16.75 14.13 9.07
C GLU A 60 -15.65 13.99 10.14
N ILE A 61 -14.48 14.55 9.86
CA ILE A 61 -13.31 14.42 10.73
C ILE A 61 -13.20 15.65 11.63
N CYS A 62 -13.06 15.43 12.95
CA CYS A 62 -12.77 16.53 13.88
C CYS A 62 -11.42 17.18 13.54
N PRO A 63 -11.22 18.51 13.72
CA PRO A 63 -9.98 19.20 13.37
C PRO A 63 -8.70 18.56 13.95
N GLY A 64 -8.77 18.05 15.19
CA GLY A 64 -7.65 17.34 15.82
C GLY A 64 -7.30 15.99 15.18
N GLN A 65 -8.29 15.22 14.71
CA GLN A 65 -8.06 13.98 13.96
C GLN A 65 -7.47 14.26 12.58
N ARG A 66 -7.99 15.30 11.93
CA ARG A 66 -7.52 15.76 10.62
C ARG A 66 -6.03 16.13 10.67
N GLY A 67 -5.62 16.90 11.68
CA GLY A 67 -4.22 17.25 11.88
C GLY A 67 -3.31 16.04 12.15
N ARG A 68 -3.79 15.02 12.87
CA ARG A 68 -3.04 13.76 13.05
C ARG A 68 -2.92 12.97 11.75
N LEU A 69 -3.99 12.86 10.96
CA LEU A 69 -3.97 12.16 9.68
C LEU A 69 -3.04 12.83 8.66
N VAL A 70 -2.97 14.16 8.66
CA VAL A 70 -1.99 14.91 7.85
C VAL A 70 -0.56 14.55 8.24
N LYS A 71 -0.25 14.47 9.55
CA LYS A 71 1.09 14.07 10.02
C LYS A 71 1.45 12.64 9.62
N VAL A 72 0.49 11.72 9.70
CA VAL A 72 0.67 10.33 9.23
C VAL A 72 0.96 10.32 7.73
N ASN A 73 0.16 11.04 6.93
CA ASN A 73 0.34 11.10 5.48
C ASN A 73 1.69 11.74 5.07
N LEU A 74 2.25 12.62 5.88
CA LEU A 74 3.57 13.19 5.63
C LEU A 74 4.67 12.12 5.61
N ALA A 75 4.51 11.01 6.35
CA ALA A 75 5.44 9.90 6.31
C ALA A 75 5.49 9.22 4.93
N PHE A 76 4.42 9.26 4.13
CA PHE A 76 4.42 8.74 2.76
C PHE A 76 5.42 9.47 1.86
N ALA A 77 5.79 10.73 2.17
CA ALA A 77 6.81 11.44 1.41
C ALA A 77 8.16 10.73 1.46
N LEU A 78 8.49 10.06 2.57
CA LEU A 78 9.74 9.31 2.70
C LEU A 78 9.84 8.22 1.62
N TYR A 79 8.76 7.46 1.43
CA TYR A 79 8.71 6.40 0.42
C TYR A 79 8.95 6.96 -0.98
N TRP A 80 8.25 8.03 -1.34
CA TRP A 80 8.35 8.62 -2.67
C TRP A 80 9.70 9.32 -2.92
N ILE A 81 10.28 9.97 -1.90
CA ILE A 81 11.62 10.56 -2.02
C ILE A 81 12.65 9.48 -2.28
N VAL A 82 12.62 8.37 -1.53
CA VAL A 82 13.59 7.29 -1.72
C VAL A 82 13.45 6.66 -3.09
N TRP A 83 12.23 6.36 -3.54
CA TRP A 83 12.01 5.82 -4.87
C TRP A 83 12.41 6.78 -5.99
N MET A 84 12.13 8.08 -5.85
CA MET A 84 12.58 9.09 -6.80
C MET A 84 14.10 9.17 -6.88
N VAL A 85 14.81 9.07 -5.74
CA VAL A 85 16.28 9.03 -5.75
C VAL A 85 16.79 7.78 -6.46
N VAL A 86 16.22 6.61 -6.15
CA VAL A 86 16.60 5.34 -6.81
C VAL A 86 16.39 5.40 -8.33
N SER A 87 15.27 5.95 -8.80
CA SER A 87 14.93 6.03 -10.23
C SER A 87 15.59 7.17 -11.02
N ILE A 88 16.33 8.05 -10.35
CA ILE A 88 17.16 9.09 -11.00
C ILE A 88 18.61 8.62 -11.17
N LEU A 89 19.06 7.62 -10.39
CA LEU A 89 20.42 7.11 -10.49
C LEU A 89 20.73 6.68 -11.95
N PRO A 90 21.92 7.01 -12.48
CA PRO A 90 22.26 6.80 -13.89
C PRO A 90 22.08 5.36 -14.39
N THR A 91 22.17 4.40 -13.48
CA THR A 91 22.01 2.97 -13.73
C THR A 91 20.55 2.57 -14.00
N TYR A 92 19.58 3.36 -13.55
CA TYR A 92 18.16 2.98 -13.43
C TYR A 92 17.23 4.12 -13.89
N HIS A 93 17.34 4.55 -15.15
CA HIS A 93 16.48 5.61 -15.70
C HIS A 93 15.04 5.10 -15.97
N HIS A 94 14.19 5.13 -14.95
CA HIS A 94 12.79 4.71 -15.03
C HIS A 94 11.83 5.89 -15.03
N THR A 95 11.50 6.41 -16.22
CA THR A 95 10.66 7.60 -16.41
C THR A 95 9.28 7.46 -15.77
N LEU A 96 8.64 6.29 -15.86
CA LEU A 96 7.31 6.07 -15.28
C LEU A 96 7.35 6.03 -13.74
N THR A 97 8.37 5.42 -13.14
CA THR A 97 8.59 5.42 -11.67
C THR A 97 8.85 6.84 -11.15
N ASN A 98 9.56 7.67 -11.91
CA ASN A 98 9.73 9.10 -11.61
C ASN A 98 8.40 9.86 -11.62
N ILE A 99 7.57 9.66 -12.66
CA ILE A 99 6.24 10.27 -12.76
C ILE A 99 5.36 9.84 -11.59
N MET A 100 5.34 8.54 -11.28
CA MET A 100 4.58 7.97 -10.16
C MET A 100 5.02 8.60 -8.83
N SER A 101 6.33 8.70 -8.59
CA SER A 101 6.88 9.30 -7.37
C SER A 101 6.55 10.79 -7.25
N LEU A 102 6.63 11.53 -8.36
CA LEU A 102 6.24 12.94 -8.39
C LEU A 102 4.74 13.12 -8.10
N CYS A 103 3.88 12.26 -8.65
CA CYS A 103 2.45 12.25 -8.36
C CYS A 103 2.20 11.98 -6.87
N GLY A 104 2.85 10.96 -6.31
CA GLY A 104 2.77 10.60 -4.90
C GLY A 104 3.21 11.73 -3.95
N LEU A 105 4.32 12.41 -4.27
CA LEU A 105 4.79 13.59 -3.52
C LEU A 105 3.83 14.77 -3.63
N SER A 106 3.28 15.01 -4.82
CA SER A 106 2.30 16.06 -5.05
C SER A 106 1.04 15.83 -4.21
N VAL A 107 0.57 14.59 -4.11
CA VAL A 107 -0.54 14.22 -3.22
C VAL A 107 -0.22 14.53 -1.76
N VAL A 108 0.97 14.16 -1.27
CA VAL A 108 1.39 14.51 0.11
C VAL A 108 1.38 16.02 0.30
N TYR A 109 1.92 16.77 -0.66
CA TYR A 109 1.99 18.22 -0.62
C TYR A 109 0.60 18.85 -0.51
N PHE A 110 -0.35 18.42 -1.36
CA PHE A 110 -1.72 18.95 -1.32
C PHE A 110 -2.45 18.62 -0.01
N ILE A 111 -2.26 17.41 0.54
CA ILE A 111 -2.81 17.03 1.86
C ILE A 111 -2.21 17.89 2.97
N TRP A 112 -0.89 18.15 2.93
CA TRP A 112 -0.20 18.91 3.94
C TRP A 112 -0.55 20.41 3.92
N LYS A 113 -0.65 20.99 2.73
CA LYS A 113 -0.92 22.43 2.52
C LYS A 113 -2.39 22.76 2.29
N GLN A 114 -3.29 21.83 2.57
CA GLN A 114 -4.72 22.05 2.37
C GLN A 114 -5.24 23.30 3.13
N PRO A 115 -6.01 24.18 2.44
CA PRO A 115 -6.60 25.37 3.03
C PRO A 115 -7.58 25.09 4.19
N LYS A 116 -7.79 26.11 5.03
CA LYS A 116 -8.82 26.08 6.07
C LYS A 116 -10.22 26.31 5.50
N GLU A 117 -10.33 27.19 4.51
CA GLU A 117 -11.58 27.48 3.81
C GLU A 117 -12.06 26.25 3.03
N GLU A 118 -13.31 25.87 3.25
CA GLU A 118 -13.87 24.60 2.75
C GLU A 118 -13.90 24.50 1.22
N LYS A 119 -14.34 25.55 0.53
CA LYS A 119 -14.45 25.54 -0.94
C LYS A 119 -13.08 25.37 -1.61
N LEU A 120 -12.08 26.11 -1.13
CA LEU A 120 -10.73 26.02 -1.66
C LEU A 120 -10.08 24.68 -1.30
N ARG A 121 -10.30 24.19 -0.08
CA ARG A 121 -9.84 22.88 0.39
C ARG A 121 -10.39 21.73 -0.44
N ASN A 122 -11.68 21.75 -0.77
CA ASN A 122 -12.31 20.74 -1.61
C ASN A 122 -11.70 20.73 -3.02
N SER A 123 -11.37 21.91 -3.56
CA SER A 123 -10.68 22.03 -4.86
C SER A 123 -9.26 21.47 -4.81
N PHE A 124 -8.51 21.76 -3.74
CA PHE A 124 -7.17 21.20 -3.52
C PHE A 124 -7.17 19.68 -3.39
N LEU A 125 -8.13 19.13 -2.63
CA LEU A 125 -8.27 17.69 -2.46
C LEU A 125 -8.68 17.00 -3.76
N LEU A 126 -9.56 17.61 -4.56
CA LEU A 126 -9.92 17.09 -5.88
C LEU A 126 -8.72 17.07 -6.83
N MET A 127 -7.91 18.14 -6.85
CA MET A 127 -6.66 18.16 -7.62
C MET A 127 -5.71 17.06 -7.17
N ALA A 128 -5.57 16.85 -5.85
CA ALA A 128 -4.77 15.76 -5.31
C ALA A 128 -5.30 14.39 -5.77
N THR A 129 -6.62 14.19 -5.80
CA THR A 129 -7.21 12.94 -6.32
C THR A 129 -6.90 12.74 -7.81
N LEU A 130 -6.99 13.79 -8.63
CA LEU A 130 -6.63 13.70 -10.05
C LEU A 130 -5.15 13.35 -10.24
N VAL A 131 -4.25 13.99 -9.50
CA VAL A 131 -2.80 13.71 -9.56
C VAL A 131 -2.49 12.30 -9.04
N GLY A 132 -3.13 11.85 -7.96
CA GLY A 132 -3.01 10.47 -7.49
C GLY A 132 -3.52 9.46 -8.53
N GLY A 133 -4.61 9.79 -9.23
CA GLY A 133 -5.14 9.00 -10.35
C GLY A 133 -4.15 8.90 -11.52
N LEU A 134 -3.46 10.00 -11.87
CA LEU A 134 -2.37 9.98 -12.85
C LEU A 134 -1.21 9.07 -12.41
N GLY A 135 -0.87 9.06 -11.12
CA GLY A 135 0.11 8.12 -10.56
C GLY A 135 -0.31 6.66 -10.74
N VAL A 136 -1.58 6.33 -10.48
CA VAL A 136 -2.13 4.98 -10.71
C VAL A 136 -2.11 4.62 -12.19
N LEU A 137 -2.49 5.54 -13.08
CA LEU A 137 -2.39 5.32 -14.53
C LEU A 137 -0.95 5.06 -14.97
N GLY A 138 0.02 5.81 -14.42
CA GLY A 138 1.45 5.57 -14.65
C GLY A 138 1.90 4.16 -14.25
N TYR A 139 1.41 3.66 -13.12
CA TYR A 139 1.66 2.28 -12.69
C TYR A 139 1.04 1.25 -13.65
N VAL A 140 -0.22 1.43 -14.06
CA VAL A 140 -0.91 0.54 -15.03
C VAL A 140 -0.20 0.52 -16.38
N ILE A 141 0.27 1.66 -16.87
CA ILE A 141 1.08 1.74 -18.10
C ILE A 141 2.38 0.97 -17.91
N SER A 142 3.02 1.07 -16.76
CA SER A 142 4.25 0.32 -16.44
C SER A 142 4.00 -1.19 -16.47
N LEU A 143 2.88 -1.66 -15.92
CA LEU A 143 2.48 -3.07 -15.97
C LEU A 143 2.26 -3.57 -17.40
N SER A 144 1.70 -2.75 -18.29
CA SER A 144 1.45 -3.13 -19.69
C SER A 144 2.72 -3.38 -20.51
N GLN A 145 3.88 -2.92 -20.01
CA GLN A 145 5.18 -3.12 -20.66
C GLN A 145 5.88 -4.40 -20.19
N LEU A 146 5.34 -5.08 -19.17
CA LEU A 146 5.91 -6.29 -18.62
C LEU A 146 5.53 -7.53 -19.44
N PRO A 147 6.43 -8.53 -19.55
CA PRO A 147 6.09 -9.80 -20.17
C PRO A 147 5.06 -10.55 -19.31
N TRP A 148 4.26 -11.42 -19.94
CA TRP A 148 3.22 -12.20 -19.27
C TRP A 148 3.78 -13.08 -18.13
N SER A 149 5.03 -13.53 -18.24
CA SER A 149 5.71 -14.31 -17.19
C SER A 149 5.88 -13.54 -15.88
N ALA A 150 5.95 -12.21 -15.91
CA ALA A 150 6.11 -11.37 -14.72
C ALA A 150 4.78 -11.08 -14.00
N PHE A 151 3.64 -11.59 -14.51
CA PHE A 151 2.31 -11.29 -13.96
C PHE A 151 2.14 -11.73 -12.50
N VAL A 152 2.69 -12.89 -12.13
CA VAL A 152 2.57 -13.43 -10.77
C VAL A 152 3.24 -12.50 -9.75
N GLU A 153 4.42 -11.99 -10.11
CA GLU A 153 5.21 -11.08 -9.30
C GLU A 153 4.56 -9.70 -9.18
N TYR A 154 4.09 -9.15 -10.31
CA TYR A 154 3.53 -7.80 -10.39
C TYR A 154 2.01 -7.76 -10.31
N ASN A 155 1.36 -8.81 -9.80
CA ASN A 155 -0.08 -8.87 -9.66
C ASN A 155 -0.57 -7.66 -8.83
N PRO A 156 -1.37 -6.74 -9.40
CA PRO A 156 -1.74 -5.49 -8.76
C PRO A 156 -2.65 -5.67 -7.54
N ILE A 157 -3.29 -6.82 -7.36
CA ILE A 157 -4.23 -7.04 -6.25
C ILE A 157 -3.48 -7.09 -4.92
N ALA A 158 -2.28 -7.68 -4.88
CA ALA A 158 -1.46 -7.75 -3.67
C ALA A 158 -1.05 -6.37 -3.13
N PRO A 159 -0.47 -5.44 -3.91
CA PRO A 159 -0.20 -4.09 -3.43
C PRO A 159 -1.47 -3.29 -3.15
N ILE A 160 -2.59 -3.50 -3.87
CA ILE A 160 -3.87 -2.86 -3.50
C ILE A 160 -4.31 -3.31 -2.09
N LEU A 161 -4.24 -4.61 -1.79
CA LEU A 161 -4.54 -5.15 -0.45
C LEU A 161 -3.64 -4.50 0.61
N ALA A 162 -2.32 -4.46 0.39
CA ALA A 162 -1.38 -3.79 1.28
C ALA A 162 -1.72 -2.30 1.47
N GLY A 163 -2.15 -1.62 0.41
CA GLY A 163 -2.59 -0.22 0.46
C GLY A 163 -3.86 -0.01 1.29
N VAL A 164 -4.84 -0.91 1.21
CA VAL A 164 -6.04 -0.87 2.07
C VAL A 164 -5.67 -1.09 3.54
N ILE A 165 -4.75 -2.03 3.83
CA ILE A 165 -4.23 -2.25 5.19
C ILE A 165 -3.48 -1.02 5.70
N LEU A 166 -2.64 -0.42 4.87
CA LEU A 166 -1.88 0.79 5.18
C LEU A 166 -2.81 1.99 5.44
N ALA A 167 -3.88 2.14 4.66
CA ALA A 167 -4.92 3.15 4.91
C ALA A 167 -5.63 2.91 6.25
N HIS A 168 -6.00 1.67 6.55
CA HIS A 168 -6.65 1.31 7.81
C HIS A 168 -5.74 1.63 9.00
N LEU A 169 -4.47 1.22 8.94
CA LEU A 169 -3.47 1.53 9.95
C LEU A 169 -3.31 3.04 10.13
N SER A 170 -3.26 3.80 9.03
CA SER A 170 -3.17 5.27 9.06
C SER A 170 -4.35 5.93 9.77
N LEU A 171 -5.57 5.42 9.57
CA LEU A 171 -6.77 5.92 10.23
C LEU A 171 -6.83 5.57 11.72
N VAL A 172 -6.38 4.37 12.09
CA VAL A 172 -6.28 3.96 13.50
C VAL A 172 -5.21 4.80 14.23
N MET A 173 -4.05 5.04 13.60
CA MET A 173 -3.01 5.93 14.14
C MET A 173 -3.52 7.37 14.30
N ALA A 174 -4.33 7.87 13.36
CA ALA A 174 -4.97 9.18 13.48
C ALA A 174 -6.10 9.24 14.54
N LYS A 175 -6.44 8.10 15.15
CA LYS A 175 -7.57 7.92 16.06
C LYS A 175 -8.88 8.41 15.43
N SER A 176 -9.13 8.03 14.17
CA SER A 176 -10.32 8.45 13.43
C SER A 176 -11.60 7.88 14.06
N ARG A 177 -12.70 8.67 14.02
CA ARG A 177 -14.03 8.30 14.57
C ARG A 177 -14.98 7.79 13.48
N LEU A 178 -14.50 7.69 12.25
CA LEU A 178 -15.30 7.28 11.09
C LEU A 178 -15.55 5.76 11.11
N GLN A 179 -16.30 5.29 12.11
CA GLN A 179 -16.49 3.86 12.37
C GLN A 179 -17.10 3.12 11.19
N GLY A 180 -18.05 3.73 10.46
CA GLY A 180 -18.64 3.13 9.26
C GLY A 180 -17.62 2.84 8.16
N PHE A 181 -16.75 3.81 7.85
CA PHE A 181 -15.68 3.61 6.87
C PHE A 181 -14.61 2.63 7.36
N ILE A 182 -14.20 2.74 8.63
CA ILE A 182 -13.22 1.84 9.23
C ILE A 182 -13.75 0.39 9.25
N ALA A 183 -15.03 0.18 9.50
CA ALA A 183 -15.65 -1.14 9.48
C ALA A 183 -15.75 -1.73 8.07
N LEU A 184 -15.79 -0.90 7.02
CA LEU A 184 -15.77 -1.34 5.63
C LEU A 184 -14.39 -1.88 5.20
N LEU A 185 -13.29 -1.33 5.75
CA LEU A 185 -11.93 -1.68 5.32
C LEU A 185 -11.60 -3.17 5.52
N PRO A 186 -11.88 -3.83 6.66
CA PRO A 186 -11.70 -5.28 6.81
C PRO A 186 -12.48 -6.11 5.79
N LEU A 187 -13.70 -5.69 5.44
CA LEU A 187 -14.48 -6.39 4.41
C LEU A 187 -13.78 -6.29 3.05
N VAL A 188 -13.31 -5.09 2.68
CA VAL A 188 -12.54 -4.89 1.44
C VAL A 188 -11.24 -5.71 1.46
N MET A 189 -10.56 -5.81 2.60
CA MET A 189 -9.37 -6.66 2.75
C MET A 189 -9.68 -8.13 2.48
N ILE A 190 -10.77 -8.66 3.03
CA ILE A 190 -11.19 -10.06 2.79
C ILE A 190 -11.49 -10.28 1.30
N MET A 191 -12.25 -9.36 0.68
CA MET A 191 -12.59 -9.46 -0.75
C MET A 191 -11.34 -9.43 -1.64
N LEU A 192 -10.40 -8.52 -1.37
CA LEU A 192 -9.14 -8.43 -2.10
C LEU A 192 -8.26 -9.67 -1.87
N LEU A 193 -8.22 -10.20 -0.65
CA LEU A 193 -7.44 -11.41 -0.34
C LEU A 193 -7.95 -12.63 -1.10
N ILE A 194 -9.28 -12.81 -1.16
CA ILE A 194 -9.92 -13.88 -1.94
C ILE A 194 -9.67 -13.67 -3.44
N LEU A 195 -9.86 -12.46 -3.95
CA LEU A 195 -9.63 -12.14 -5.35
C LEU A 195 -8.17 -12.39 -5.75
N ASN A 196 -7.22 -12.00 -4.89
CA ASN A 196 -5.80 -12.21 -5.11
C ASN A 196 -5.45 -13.70 -5.21
N ALA A 197 -5.93 -14.50 -4.25
CA ALA A 197 -5.74 -15.94 -4.26
C ALA A 197 -6.37 -16.60 -5.49
N LEU A 198 -7.56 -16.17 -5.89
CA LEU A 198 -8.26 -16.69 -7.07
C LEU A 198 -7.51 -16.37 -8.36
N VAL A 199 -7.00 -15.14 -8.52
CA VAL A 199 -6.25 -14.74 -9.72
C VAL A 199 -4.95 -15.55 -9.84
N ILE A 200 -4.20 -15.71 -8.74
CA ILE A 200 -2.98 -16.53 -8.76
C ILE A 200 -3.32 -18.01 -9.02
N PHE A 201 -4.38 -18.53 -8.41
CA PHE A 201 -4.82 -19.90 -8.65
C PHE A 201 -5.22 -20.14 -10.11
N ILE A 202 -5.98 -19.24 -10.73
CA ILE A 202 -6.32 -19.33 -12.16
C ILE A 202 -5.06 -19.25 -13.02
N PHE A 203 -4.14 -18.32 -12.72
CA PHE A 203 -2.87 -18.25 -13.44
C PHE A 203 -2.10 -19.57 -13.35
N LEU A 204 -2.08 -20.19 -12.18
CA LEU A 204 -1.41 -21.46 -11.93
C LEU A 204 -2.08 -22.61 -12.68
N VAL A 205 -3.39 -22.63 -12.81
CA VAL A 205 -4.11 -23.63 -13.63
C VAL A 205 -3.83 -23.45 -15.12
N LEU A 206 -3.78 -22.19 -15.60
CA LEU A 206 -3.56 -21.88 -17.01
C LEU A 206 -2.12 -22.11 -17.48
N ASN A 207 -1.13 -21.85 -16.62
CA ASN A 207 0.29 -21.94 -16.96
C ASN A 207 0.97 -23.20 -16.36
N GLY A 208 0.39 -23.81 -15.33
CA GLY A 208 0.98 -24.90 -14.54
C GLY A 208 0.99 -26.29 -15.18
N LEU A 209 0.76 -26.40 -16.49
CA LEU A 209 0.98 -27.62 -17.27
C LEU A 209 2.22 -27.56 -18.18
N GLU A 210 2.87 -26.38 -18.32
CA GLU A 210 4.03 -26.20 -19.20
C GLU A 210 5.32 -25.77 -18.48
N SER A 211 5.22 -25.21 -17.27
CA SER A 211 6.38 -24.78 -16.48
C SER A 211 7.12 -25.98 -15.88
N ALA A 212 8.40 -26.14 -16.20
CA ALA A 212 9.28 -27.07 -15.47
C ALA A 212 9.23 -26.74 -13.98
N VAL A 213 8.57 -27.60 -13.20
CA VAL A 213 8.33 -27.41 -11.77
C VAL A 213 9.67 -27.44 -11.04
N ASN A 214 10.24 -26.27 -10.76
CA ASN A 214 11.42 -26.14 -9.91
C ASN A 214 11.00 -26.15 -8.43
N SER A 215 11.80 -26.78 -7.56
CA SER A 215 11.53 -26.88 -6.11
C SER A 215 11.37 -25.50 -5.44
N GLU A 216 12.10 -24.49 -5.93
CA GLU A 216 12.00 -23.10 -5.46
C GLU A 216 10.61 -22.50 -5.69
N SER A 217 10.03 -22.71 -6.87
CA SER A 217 8.70 -22.20 -7.23
C SER A 217 7.59 -22.82 -6.38
N ILE A 218 7.67 -24.13 -6.10
CA ILE A 218 6.71 -24.82 -5.21
C ILE A 218 6.78 -24.21 -3.81
N PHE A 219 7.99 -24.02 -3.30
CA PHE A 219 8.21 -23.47 -1.97
C PHE A 219 7.67 -22.03 -1.87
N ALA A 220 7.92 -21.20 -2.88
CA ALA A 220 7.41 -19.83 -2.97
C ALA A 220 5.87 -19.79 -2.95
N TYR A 221 5.21 -20.61 -3.76
CA TYR A 221 3.75 -20.72 -3.76
C TYR A 221 3.21 -21.23 -2.41
N ALA A 222 3.87 -22.21 -1.79
CA ALA A 222 3.47 -22.72 -0.48
C ALA A 222 3.47 -21.61 0.58
N ILE A 223 4.56 -20.83 0.69
CA ILE A 223 4.62 -19.71 1.62
C ILE A 223 3.57 -18.65 1.29
N TYR A 224 3.41 -18.31 0.00
CA TYR A 224 2.42 -17.33 -0.45
C TYR A 224 1.00 -17.70 0.01
N PHE A 225 0.57 -18.95 -0.19
CA PHE A 225 -0.75 -19.40 0.25
C PHE A 225 -0.85 -19.54 1.77
N ILE A 226 0.22 -19.92 2.47
CA ILE A 226 0.24 -19.90 3.95
C ILE A 226 0.02 -18.47 4.46
N CYS A 227 0.69 -17.47 3.88
CA CYS A 227 0.47 -16.06 4.22
C CYS A 227 -0.99 -15.65 3.99
N HIS A 228 -1.63 -16.11 2.91
CA HIS A 228 -3.05 -15.87 2.65
C HIS A 228 -3.94 -16.49 3.74
N LEU A 229 -3.69 -17.75 4.11
CA LEU A 229 -4.46 -18.43 5.15
C LEU A 229 -4.31 -17.74 6.50
N VAL A 230 -3.10 -17.31 6.87
CA VAL A 230 -2.85 -16.56 8.11
C VAL A 230 -3.61 -15.23 8.11
N MET A 231 -3.53 -14.45 7.03
CA MET A 231 -4.29 -13.19 6.93
C MET A 231 -5.80 -13.44 6.95
N ALA A 232 -6.29 -14.47 6.25
CA ALA A 232 -7.70 -14.82 6.24
C ALA A 232 -8.20 -15.22 7.64
N ALA A 233 -7.44 -16.03 8.37
CA ALA A 233 -7.76 -16.44 9.74
C ALA A 233 -7.85 -15.23 10.68
N VAL A 234 -6.89 -14.31 10.59
CA VAL A 234 -6.90 -13.05 11.36
C VAL A 234 -8.13 -12.21 11.04
N LEU A 235 -8.38 -11.94 9.76
CA LEU A 235 -9.47 -11.09 9.31
C LEU A 235 -10.84 -11.72 9.65
N ALA A 236 -11.00 -13.02 9.46
CA ALA A 236 -12.21 -13.75 9.78
C ALA A 236 -12.48 -13.76 11.29
N THR A 237 -11.46 -14.01 12.12
CA THR A 237 -11.62 -14.00 13.58
C THR A 237 -12.09 -12.63 14.07
N HIS A 238 -11.43 -11.56 13.61
CA HIS A 238 -11.84 -10.19 13.95
C HIS A 238 -13.24 -9.83 13.43
N SER A 239 -13.62 -10.32 12.25
CA SER A 239 -14.94 -10.09 11.67
C SER A 239 -16.05 -10.80 12.47
N ILE A 240 -15.86 -12.09 12.80
CA ILE A 240 -16.83 -12.90 13.54
C ILE A 240 -16.98 -12.38 14.97
N GLN A 241 -15.86 -12.09 15.64
CA GLN A 241 -15.87 -11.65 17.03
C GLN A 241 -16.12 -10.14 17.19
N LYS A 242 -16.25 -9.41 16.07
CA LYS A 242 -16.43 -7.94 16.03
C LYS A 242 -15.34 -7.19 16.80
N TRP A 243 -14.13 -7.73 16.83
CA TRP A 243 -13.00 -7.13 17.53
C TRP A 243 -12.42 -5.97 16.74
N THR A 244 -12.19 -4.84 17.42
CA THR A 244 -11.50 -3.70 16.80
C THR A 244 -10.05 -4.06 16.52
N PHE A 245 -9.56 -3.71 15.33
CA PHE A 245 -8.16 -3.91 14.99
C PHE A 245 -7.24 -2.97 15.79
N SER A 246 -6.24 -3.54 16.45
CA SER A 246 -5.16 -2.79 17.09
C SER A 246 -4.12 -2.38 16.07
N VAL A 247 -3.32 -1.34 16.38
CA VAL A 247 -2.18 -0.92 15.56
C VAL A 247 -1.23 -2.10 15.29
N ASN A 248 -0.91 -2.88 16.32
CA ASN A 248 0.03 -4.00 16.20
C ASN A 248 -0.49 -5.06 15.22
N MET A 249 -1.79 -5.38 15.28
CA MET A 249 -2.36 -6.37 14.38
C MET A 249 -2.34 -5.91 12.92
N LEU A 250 -2.69 -4.65 12.68
CA LEU A 250 -2.62 -4.05 11.34
C LEU A 250 -1.19 -3.94 10.83
N PHE A 251 -0.22 -3.70 11.72
CA PHE A 251 1.19 -3.67 11.36
C PHE A 251 1.71 -5.07 10.96
N ILE A 252 1.32 -6.12 11.69
CA ILE A 252 1.63 -7.51 11.32
C ILE A 252 0.99 -7.87 9.97
N LEU A 253 -0.29 -7.53 9.79
CA LEU A 253 -0.98 -7.75 8.51
C LEU A 253 -0.32 -7.01 7.36
N LEU A 254 0.11 -5.75 7.60
CA LEU A 254 0.81 -4.96 6.60
C LEU A 254 2.14 -5.60 6.21
N PHE A 255 2.91 -6.09 7.18
CA PHE A 255 4.16 -6.78 6.93
C PHE A 255 3.93 -8.04 6.07
N ILE A 256 2.98 -8.89 6.45
CA ILE A 256 2.65 -10.11 5.69
C ILE A 256 2.19 -9.75 4.27
N ALA A 257 1.29 -8.77 4.13
CA ALA A 257 0.79 -8.34 2.82
C ALA A 257 1.88 -7.74 1.92
N SER A 258 2.81 -6.97 2.51
CA SER A 258 3.94 -6.37 1.79
C SER A 258 4.92 -7.44 1.29
N CYS A 259 5.02 -8.57 1.99
CA CYS A 259 5.86 -9.71 1.58
C CYS A 259 5.21 -10.60 0.50
N LEU A 260 3.95 -10.38 0.10
CA LEU A 260 3.33 -11.21 -0.93
C LEU A 260 4.06 -11.14 -2.28
N PRO A 261 4.41 -9.95 -2.83
CA PRO A 261 5.17 -9.86 -4.07
C PRO A 261 6.59 -10.43 -3.93
N LEU A 262 7.19 -10.34 -2.73
CA LEU A 262 8.54 -10.86 -2.46
C LEU A 262 8.65 -12.36 -2.74
N TRP A 263 7.68 -13.16 -2.30
CA TRP A 263 7.72 -14.60 -2.54
C TRP A 263 7.57 -14.94 -4.02
N MET A 264 6.84 -14.11 -4.77
CA MET A 264 6.61 -14.32 -6.20
C MET A 264 7.83 -13.93 -7.06
N VAL A 265 8.90 -13.36 -6.48
CA VAL A 265 10.19 -13.15 -7.16
C VAL A 265 10.87 -14.46 -7.54
N PHE A 266 10.59 -15.54 -6.80
CA PHE A 266 11.21 -16.87 -6.92
C PHE A 266 10.40 -17.85 -7.78
N VAL A 267 9.39 -17.34 -8.50
CA VAL A 267 8.54 -18.09 -9.44
C VAL A 267 8.87 -17.63 -10.85
#